data_AF-A0A6G9Y531-F1
#
_entry.id   AF-A0A6G9Y531-F1
#
_cell.length_a   1.000
_cell.length_b   1.000
_cell.length_c   1.000
_cell.angle_alpha   90.00
_cell.angle_beta   90.00
_cell.angle_gamma   90.00
#
_symmetry.space_group_name_H-M   'P 1'
#
loop_
_entity.id
_entity.type
_entity.pdbx_description
1 polymer ?
#
loop_
_entity_poly.entity_id
_entity_poly.type
_entity_poly.pdbx_seq_one_letter_code
_entity_poly.pdbx_strand_id
1 'polypeptide(L)' 'MTDSLKDRVRAKLLRQLAEDGPVDPEQEDTRQLAVATDLDALDSVADDDPLIEELAVRYLVS' A
#
# COMPACT_ATOMS: atom_id res chain seq x y z
N MET A 1 3.46 19.14 7.00
CA MET A 1 2.74 17.86 6.83
C MET A 1 3.67 16.82 7.38
N THR A 2 3.34 16.33 8.56
CA THR A 2 4.18 15.43 9.35
C THR A 2 4.27 14.11 8.60
N ASP A 3 5.48 13.62 8.35
CA ASP A 3 5.75 12.37 7.63
C ASP A 3 5.21 11.18 8.46
N SER A 4 3.91 10.91 8.34
CA SER A 4 3.22 9.87 9.10
C SER A 4 3.66 8.50 8.59
N LEU A 5 3.59 7.47 9.45
CA LEU A 5 3.79 6.09 8.99
C LEU A 5 2.82 5.75 7.85
N LYS A 6 1.59 6.26 7.93
CA LYS A 6 0.57 6.11 6.88
C LYS A 6 1.05 6.66 5.53
N ASP A 7 1.58 7.87 5.52
CA ASP A 7 2.07 8.52 4.30
C ASP A 7 3.23 7.75 3.67
N ARG A 8 4.15 7.23 4.50
CA ARG A 8 5.27 6.41 4.04
C ARG A 8 4.82 5.08 3.45
N VAL A 9 3.87 4.40 4.09
CA VAL A 9 3.26 3.16 3.58
C VAL A 9 2.53 3.43 2.27
N ARG A 10 1.73 4.50 2.20
CA ARG A 10 1.00 4.90 0.99
C ARG A 10 1.94 5.18 -0.18
N ALA A 11 3.00 5.94 0.06
CA ALA A 11 4.00 6.25 -0.96
C ALA A 11 4.70 4.98 -1.47
N LYS A 12 4.97 4.01 -0.58
CA LYS A 12 5.56 2.72 -0.95
C LYS A 12 4.64 1.90 -1.85
N LEU A 13 3.37 1.75 -1.49
CA LEU A 13 2.36 1.01 -2.25
C LEU A 13 2.16 1.61 -3.65
N LEU A 14 2.01 2.95 -3.73
CA LEU A 14 1.89 3.66 -4.99
C LEU A 14 3.12 3.48 -5.88
N ARG A 15 4.32 3.48 -5.28
CA ARG A 15 5.56 3.23 -6.01
C ARG A 15 5.63 1.82 -6.57
N GLN A 16 5.20 0.81 -5.81
CA GLN A 16 5.14 -0.58 -6.29
C GLN A 16 4.17 -0.72 -7.47
N LEU A 17 2.98 -0.13 -7.40
CA LEU A 17 2.04 -0.12 -8.52
C LEU A 17 2.62 0.57 -9.76
N ALA A 18 3.36 1.67 -9.57
CA ALA A 18 4.01 2.36 -10.67
C ALA A 18 5.19 1.56 -11.27
N GLU A 19 5.94 0.83 -10.44
CA GLU A 19 7.09 0.01 -10.85
C GLU A 19 6.65 -1.30 -11.54
N ASP A 20 5.59 -1.96 -11.06
CA ASP A 20 5.05 -3.19 -11.65
C ASP A 20 4.26 -2.93 -12.96
N GLY A 21 3.95 -1.67 -13.29
CA GLY A 21 3.20 -1.31 -14.48
C GLY A 21 1.68 -1.49 -14.31
N PRO A 22 0.87 -1.25 -15.36
CA PRO A 22 -0.58 -1.42 -15.27
C PRO A 22 -0.93 -2.86 -14.88
N VAL A 23 -1.94 -3.02 -14.02
CA VAL A 23 -2.48 -4.34 -13.70
C VAL A 23 -2.96 -4.97 -14.99
N ASP A 24 -2.28 -6.03 -15.42
CA ASP A 24 -2.70 -6.77 -16.59
C ASP A 24 -3.98 -7.54 -16.17
N PRO A 25 -5.16 -7.22 -16.73
CA PRO A 25 -6.39 -7.89 -16.33
C PRO A 25 -6.40 -9.37 -16.73
N GLU A 26 -5.49 -9.79 -17.61
CA GLU A 26 -5.35 -11.18 -18.07
C GLU A 26 -4.31 -11.96 -17.25
N GLN A 27 -3.37 -11.27 -16.61
CA GLN A 27 -2.47 -11.84 -15.62
C GLN A 27 -3.02 -11.43 -14.26
N GLU A 28 -3.80 -12.27 -13.58
CA GLU A 28 -4.21 -12.07 -12.19
C GLU A 28 -2.98 -11.98 -11.28
N ASP A 29 -2.27 -10.86 -11.35
CA ASP A 29 -1.02 -10.64 -10.66
C ASP A 29 -1.40 -10.39 -9.22
N THR A 30 -1.41 -11.49 -8.47
CA THR A 30 -1.92 -11.54 -7.10
C THR A 30 -1.22 -10.51 -6.22
N ARG A 31 0.02 -10.14 -6.57
CA ARG A 31 0.78 -9.07 -5.91
C ARG A 31 0.23 -7.68 -6.20
N GLN A 32 -0.03 -7.31 -7.46
CA GLN A 32 -0.59 -5.99 -7.79
C GLN A 32 -2.00 -5.82 -7.21
N LEU A 33 -2.83 -6.86 -7.28
CA LEU A 33 -4.17 -6.84 -6.69
C LEU A 33 -4.11 -6.68 -5.16
N ALA A 34 -3.17 -7.37 -4.50
CA ALA A 34 -2.94 -7.22 -3.06
C ALA A 34 -2.51 -5.79 -2.71
N VAL A 35 -1.58 -5.21 -3.46
CA VAL A 35 -1.11 -3.83 -3.25
C VAL A 35 -2.24 -2.82 -3.44
N ALA A 36 -3.06 -2.98 -4.48
CA ALA A 36 -4.21 -2.10 -4.73
C ALA A 36 -5.27 -2.21 -3.63
N THR A 37 -5.56 -3.43 -3.16
CA THR A 37 -6.52 -3.67 -2.06
C THR A 37 -6.01 -3.09 -0.74
N ASP A 38 -4.73 -3.31 -0.43
CA ASP A 38 -4.09 -2.78 0.77
C ASP A 38 -4.04 -1.24 0.75
N LEU A 39 -3.85 -0.62 -0.43
CA LEU A 39 -3.89 0.83 -0.60
C LEU A 39 -5.29 1.42 -0.37
N ASP A 40 -6.34 0.76 -0.87
CA ASP A 40 -7.73 1.17 -0.66
C ASP A 40 -8.13 1.06 0.84
N ALA A 41 -7.70 -0.03 1.49
CA ALA A 41 -7.87 -0.22 2.92
C ALA A 41 -7.12 0.86 3.72
N LEU A 42 -5.88 1.18 3.34
CA LEU A 42 -5.08 2.24 3.97
C LEU A 42 -5.75 3.61 3.85
N ASP A 43 -6.32 3.94 2.69
CA ASP A 43 -7.02 5.21 2.48
C ASP A 43 -8.31 5.32 3.30
N SER A 44 -8.92 4.19 3.67
CA SER A 44 -10.16 4.12 4.44
C SER A 44 -9.98 4.23 5.96
N VAL A 45 -8.77 3.98 6.49
CA VAL A 45 -8.50 3.98 7.95
C VAL A 45 -7.94 5.31 8.46
N ALA A 46 -8.02 5.55 9.77
CA ALA A 46 -7.41 6.72 10.41
C ALA A 46 -5.89 6.51 10.65
N ASP A 47 -5.13 7.58 10.90
CA ASP A 47 -3.67 7.53 11.12
C ASP A 47 -3.22 6.70 12.34
N ASP A 48 -4.11 6.48 13.32
CA ASP A 48 -3.86 5.66 14.52
C ASP A 48 -4.36 4.21 14.37
N ASP A 49 -4.78 3.80 13.17
CA ASP A 49 -5.29 2.46 12.95
C ASP A 49 -4.16 1.42 12.95
N PRO A 50 -4.30 0.29 13.69
CA PRO A 50 -3.29 -0.76 13.73
C PRO A 50 -2.97 -1.35 12.35
N LEU A 51 -3.89 -1.26 11.38
CA LEU A 51 -3.65 -1.68 10.01
C LEU A 51 -2.43 -0.99 9.40
N ILE A 52 -2.16 0.27 9.76
CA ILE A 52 -1.01 1.01 9.25
C ILE A 52 0.31 0.34 9.66
N GLU A 53 0.41 -0.11 10.92
CA GLU A 53 1.59 -0.83 11.40
C GLU A 53 1.71 -2.22 10.75
N GLU A 54 0.59 -2.93 10.56
CA GLU A 54 0.59 -4.21 9.86
C GLU A 54 1.08 -4.09 8.43
N LEU A 55 0.60 -3.07 7.70
CA LEU A 55 1.04 -2.77 6.34
C LEU A 55 2.49 -2.30 6.33
N ALA A 56 2.92 -1.51 7.31
CA ALA A 56 4.32 -1.10 7.43
C ALA A 56 5.26 -2.30 7.56
N VAL A 57 4.93 -3.28 8.41
CA VAL A 57 5.72 -4.52 8.54
C VAL A 57 5.69 -5.34 7.25
N ARG A 58 4.52 -5.48 6.62
CA ARG A 58 4.34 -6.26 5.38
C ARG A 58 5.15 -5.70 4.22
N TYR A 59 5.16 -4.37 4.08
CA TYR A 59 5.84 -3.66 2.99
C TYR A 59 7.25 -3.16 3.37
N LEU A 60 7.74 -3.54 4.55
CA LEU A 60 9.06 -3.19 5.08
C LEU A 60 9.30 -1.67 5.10
N VAL A 61 8.30 -0.92 5.57
CA VAL A 61 8.34 0.53 5.76
C VAL A 61 8.56 0.82 7.26
N SER A 62 9.49 1.72 7.57
CA SER A 62 9.82 2.16 8.92
C SER A 62 9.82 3.68 9.02
#